data_AF-A0A8H7XCS8-F1
#
_entry.id   AF-A0A8H7XCS8-F1
#
_cell.length_a   1.000
_cell.length_b   1.000
_cell.length_c   1.000
_cell.angle_alpha   90.00
_cell.angle_beta   90.00
_cell.angle_gamma   90.00
#
_symmetry.space_group_name_H-M   'P 1'
#
loop_
_entity.id
_entity.type
_entity.pdbx_description
1 polymer ?
#
loop_
_entity_poly.entity_id
_entity_poly.type
_entity_poly.pdbx_seq_one_letter_code
_entity_poly.pdbx_strand_id
1 'polypeptide(L)'
;MLASSDMVYNELIRTRPDVIRTLATPNWPADVNDPALKDERRASLFFHDGRIILNFSAALIKAHSRLLLDKNQRLLTEDQLDALEAVFETASKHYLKINMQPGDLQFVNNFAILHAREEFQDDAVNKRHLVRMWLSSDRKWKLPYDLEKVRSMIFDDDELEESWEIDPMPGKKPPLPYCLSH
;
A
#
# COMPACT_ATOMS: atom_id res chain seq x y z
N MET A 1 -8.38 0.65 -8.83
CA MET A 1 -9.26 1.13 -7.76
C MET A 1 -8.49 2.11 -6.90
N LEU A 2 -9.06 3.27 -6.60
CA LEU A 2 -8.51 4.27 -5.68
C LEU A 2 -9.51 4.55 -4.56
N ALA A 3 -9.09 4.58 -3.30
CA ALA A 3 -9.94 4.93 -2.17
C ALA A 3 -9.22 5.92 -1.24
N SER A 4 -9.94 6.90 -0.71
CA SER A 4 -9.40 7.88 0.23
C SER A 4 -9.15 7.27 1.60
N SER A 5 -7.94 7.45 2.14
CA SER A 5 -7.58 7.03 3.49
C SER A 5 -8.44 7.71 4.55
N ASP A 6 -8.72 9.01 4.40
CA ASP A 6 -9.60 9.76 5.31
C ASP A 6 -11.03 9.22 5.29
N MET A 7 -11.57 8.89 4.11
CA MET A 7 -12.91 8.32 4.02
C MET A 7 -12.99 6.96 4.71
N VAL A 8 -12.00 6.09 4.47
CA VAL A 8 -11.91 4.78 5.12
C VAL A 8 -11.81 4.94 6.64
N TYR A 9 -10.94 5.83 7.12
CA TYR A 9 -10.81 6.13 8.54
C TYR A 9 -12.13 6.63 9.15
N ASN A 10 -12.80 7.57 8.49
CA ASN A 10 -14.03 8.18 8.98
C ASN A 10 -15.19 7.19 9.08
N GLU A 11 -15.26 6.19 8.20
CA GLU A 11 -16.23 5.10 8.35
C GLU A 11 -15.81 4.18 9.50
N LEU A 12 -14.58 3.69 9.50
CA LEU A 12 -14.09 2.73 10.49
C LEU A 12 -14.13 3.28 11.92
N ILE A 13 -13.82 4.54 12.15
CA ILE A 13 -13.89 5.12 13.51
C ILE A 13 -15.33 5.11 14.05
N ARG A 14 -16.34 5.17 13.18
CA ARG A 14 -17.76 5.14 13.57
C ARG A 14 -18.28 3.72 13.74
N THR A 15 -17.81 2.77 12.92
CA THR A 15 -18.39 1.42 12.83
C THR A 15 -17.53 0.35 13.50
N ARG A 16 -16.21 0.52 13.50
CA ARG A 16 -15.18 -0.43 13.96
C ARG A 16 -14.02 0.31 14.68
N PRO A 17 -14.27 1.00 15.80
CA PRO A 17 -13.21 1.71 16.53
C PRO A 17 -12.11 0.80 17.08
N ASP A 18 -12.40 -0.49 17.26
CA ASP A 18 -11.43 -1.55 17.55
C ASP A 18 -10.38 -1.68 16.43
N VAL A 19 -10.81 -1.69 15.16
CA VAL A 19 -9.91 -1.72 13.99
C VAL A 19 -8.99 -0.50 13.97
N ILE A 20 -9.50 0.68 14.30
CA ILE A 20 -8.69 1.90 14.40
C ILE A 20 -7.59 1.75 15.45
N ARG A 21 -7.91 1.19 16.63
CA ARG A 21 -6.91 0.94 17.68
C ARG A 21 -5.84 -0.04 17.21
N THR A 22 -6.23 -1.12 16.54
CA THR A 22 -5.29 -2.11 15.99
C THR A 22 -4.36 -1.47 14.96
N LEU A 23 -4.90 -0.71 14.00
CA LEU A 23 -4.10 -0.04 12.98
C LEU A 23 -3.15 1.01 13.56
N ALA A 24 -3.56 1.72 14.62
CA ALA A 24 -2.74 2.73 15.28
C ALA A 24 -1.69 2.16 16.26
N THR A 25 -1.80 0.88 16.63
CA THR A 25 -0.84 0.23 17.52
C THR A 25 0.46 -0.05 16.78
N PRO A 26 1.63 0.36 17.29
CA PRO A 26 2.91 0.24 16.56
C PRO A 26 3.53 -1.17 16.68
N ASN A 27 2.76 -2.19 16.33
CA ASN A 27 3.16 -3.61 16.42
C ASN A 27 3.06 -4.34 15.06
N TRP A 28 2.97 -3.60 13.95
CA TRP A 28 2.91 -4.18 12.61
C TRP A 28 4.32 -4.44 12.11
N PRO A 29 4.59 -5.61 11.49
CA PRO A 29 5.89 -5.90 10.90
C PRO A 29 6.22 -4.90 9.80
N ALA A 30 7.51 -4.55 9.70
CA ALA A 30 8.00 -3.76 8.60
C ALA A 30 7.65 -4.42 7.27
N ASP A 31 7.18 -3.60 6.35
CA ASP A 31 6.63 -3.99 5.06
C ASP A 31 7.54 -3.53 3.90
N VAL A 32 8.79 -3.23 4.24
CA VAL A 32 9.90 -2.81 3.37
C VAL A 32 10.82 -4.01 3.13
N ASN A 33 11.26 -4.18 1.88
CA ASN A 33 12.19 -5.25 1.50
C ASN A 33 13.65 -4.87 1.80
N ASP A 34 13.92 -4.49 3.05
CA ASP A 34 15.26 -4.14 3.54
C ASP A 34 15.59 -5.03 4.76
N PRO A 35 16.69 -5.82 4.71
CA PRO A 35 17.13 -6.65 5.83
C PRO A 35 17.36 -5.88 7.14
N ALA A 36 17.75 -4.60 7.08
CA ALA A 36 17.97 -3.76 8.25
C ALA A 36 16.66 -3.40 8.97
N LEU A 37 15.54 -3.39 8.25
CA LEU A 37 14.22 -3.03 8.78
C LEU A 37 13.38 -4.25 9.18
N LYS A 38 13.83 -5.49 8.93
CA LYS A 38 13.02 -6.72 9.08
C LYS A 38 12.35 -6.88 10.45
N ASP A 39 13.01 -6.44 11.51
CA ASP A 39 12.54 -6.57 12.90
C ASP A 39 11.83 -5.31 13.40
N GLU A 40 11.80 -4.24 12.60
CA GLU A 40 11.12 -3.01 12.99
C GLU A 40 9.61 -3.22 13.03
N ARG A 41 9.00 -2.48 13.96
CA ARG A 41 7.55 -2.46 14.15
C ARG A 41 7.07 -1.02 14.14
N ARG A 42 5.98 -0.78 13.43
CA ARG A 42 5.35 0.54 13.33
C ARG A 42 3.84 0.43 13.26
N ALA A 43 3.15 1.55 13.34
CA ALA A 43 1.71 1.59 13.12
C ALA A 43 1.40 1.50 11.60
N SER A 44 0.18 1.10 11.28
CA SER A 44 -0.36 1.17 9.91
C SER A 44 -1.24 2.40 9.70
N LEU A 45 -1.74 3.01 10.79
CA LEU A 45 -2.50 4.25 10.81
C LEU A 45 -1.79 5.32 11.63
N PHE A 46 -1.66 6.50 11.06
CA PHE A 46 -1.06 7.66 11.70
C PHE A 46 -2.01 8.86 11.60
N PHE A 47 -1.96 9.71 12.62
CA PHE A 47 -2.47 11.07 12.54
C PHE A 47 -1.30 12.03 12.71
N HIS A 48 -1.01 12.82 11.69
CA HIS A 48 0.14 13.72 11.69
C HIS A 48 -0.16 14.97 10.90
N ASP A 49 0.20 16.13 11.45
CA ASP A 49 -0.02 17.44 10.81
C ASP A 49 -1.47 17.65 10.34
N GLY A 50 -2.44 17.18 11.14
CA GLY A 50 -3.87 17.31 10.83
C GLY A 50 -4.39 16.31 9.78
N ARG A 51 -3.60 15.31 9.37
CA ARG A 51 -3.94 14.39 8.29
C ARG A 51 -3.94 12.94 8.77
N ILE A 52 -4.85 12.15 8.21
CA ILE A 52 -4.83 10.70 8.37
C ILE A 52 -3.92 10.09 7.30
N ILE A 53 -3.05 9.20 7.73
CA ILE A 53 -2.17 8.42 6.85
C ILE A 53 -2.39 6.95 7.15
N LEU A 54 -2.87 6.21 6.15
CA LEU A 54 -2.90 4.75 6.15
C LEU A 54 -1.76 4.25 5.27
N ASN A 55 -0.84 3.47 5.83
CA ASN A 55 0.34 3.00 5.11
C ASN A 55 0.72 1.57 5.51
N PHE A 56 0.55 0.66 4.54
CA PHE A 56 0.93 -0.75 4.61
C PHE A 56 1.10 -1.31 3.18
N SER A 57 2.00 -2.25 2.98
CA SER A 57 2.39 -2.72 1.64
C SER A 57 1.63 -3.95 1.15
N ALA A 58 1.78 -4.21 -0.16
CA ALA A 58 1.32 -5.41 -0.83
C ALA A 58 1.83 -6.70 -0.16
N ALA A 59 2.97 -6.68 0.55
CA ALA A 59 3.53 -7.84 1.21
C ALA A 59 2.65 -8.27 2.41
N LEU A 60 2.16 -7.33 3.22
CA LEU A 60 1.24 -7.61 4.32
C LEU A 60 -0.11 -8.12 3.81
N ILE A 61 -0.57 -7.58 2.68
CA ILE A 61 -1.81 -8.00 2.02
C ILE A 61 -1.65 -9.41 1.42
N LYS A 62 -0.50 -9.71 0.82
CA LYS A 62 -0.18 -11.05 0.33
C LYS A 62 -0.01 -12.03 1.48
N ALA A 63 0.54 -11.61 2.62
CA ALA A 63 0.55 -12.42 3.83
C ALA A 63 -0.89 -12.75 4.22
N HIS A 64 -1.78 -11.77 4.36
CA HIS A 64 -3.21 -12.02 4.58
C HIS A 64 -3.80 -13.03 3.57
N SER A 65 -3.53 -12.85 2.27
CA SER A 65 -4.05 -13.74 1.22
C SER A 65 -3.49 -15.17 1.28
N ARG A 66 -2.22 -15.35 1.67
CA ARG A 66 -1.56 -16.66 1.82
C ARG A 66 -2.00 -17.39 3.09
N LEU A 67 -2.45 -16.67 4.11
CA LEU A 67 -2.82 -17.24 5.40
C LEU A 67 -4.19 -17.94 5.41
N LEU A 68 -4.93 -17.87 4.30
CA LEU A 68 -6.01 -18.82 4.01
C LEU A 68 -5.49 -20.27 3.83
N LEU A 69 -4.16 -20.49 3.73
CA LEU A 69 -3.56 -21.77 3.36
C LEU A 69 -2.72 -22.45 4.47
N ASP A 70 -2.12 -21.73 5.43
CA ASP A 70 -1.32 -22.33 6.53
C ASP A 70 -1.26 -21.45 7.80
N LYS A 71 -1.68 -21.97 8.96
CA LYS A 71 -1.71 -21.23 10.25
C LYS A 71 -0.34 -21.13 10.93
N ASN A 72 0.62 -21.99 10.61
CA ASN A 72 1.90 -22.07 11.32
C ASN A 72 2.95 -21.05 10.83
N GLN A 73 2.63 -20.26 9.80
CA GLN A 73 3.52 -19.25 9.20
C GLN A 73 2.94 -17.83 9.30
N ARG A 74 2.06 -17.58 10.29
CA ARG A 74 1.38 -16.28 10.47
C ARG A 74 2.35 -15.17 10.88
N LEU A 75 2.57 -14.24 9.96
CA LEU A 75 3.29 -12.99 10.20
C LEU A 75 2.45 -11.95 10.96
N LEU A 76 1.12 -12.04 10.85
CA LEU A 76 0.15 -11.10 11.44
C LEU A 76 -0.74 -11.81 12.47
N THR A 77 -1.18 -11.06 13.48
CA THR A 77 -2.17 -11.54 14.46
C THR A 77 -3.58 -11.60 13.84
N GLU A 78 -4.52 -12.27 14.51
CA GLU A 78 -5.91 -12.33 14.04
C GLU A 78 -6.55 -10.93 13.98
N ASP A 79 -6.32 -10.09 14.99
CA ASP A 79 -6.79 -8.69 15.01
C ASP A 79 -6.21 -7.87 13.85
N GLN A 80 -4.93 -8.07 13.51
CA GLN A 80 -4.29 -7.39 12.39
C GLN A 80 -4.86 -7.84 11.03
N LEU A 81 -5.19 -9.13 10.91
CA LEU A 81 -5.82 -9.66 9.70
C LEU A 81 -7.25 -9.13 9.53
N ASP A 82 -8.05 -9.15 10.60
CA ASP A 82 -9.40 -8.57 10.62
C ASP A 82 -9.35 -7.06 10.34
N ALA A 83 -8.37 -6.34 10.87
CA ALA A 83 -8.18 -4.93 10.59
C ALA A 83 -7.88 -4.65 9.11
N LEU A 84 -7.04 -5.47 8.46
CA LEU A 84 -6.81 -5.36 7.02
C LEU A 84 -8.09 -5.63 6.22
N GLU A 85 -8.82 -6.69 6.56
CA GLU A 85 -10.10 -7.05 5.92
C GLU A 85 -11.12 -5.91 6.03
N ALA A 86 -11.31 -5.35 7.23
CA ALA A 86 -12.21 -4.22 7.45
C ALA A 86 -11.80 -2.98 6.62
N VAL A 87 -10.50 -2.70 6.48
CA VAL A 87 -9.99 -1.65 5.59
C VAL A 87 -10.33 -1.95 4.13
N PHE A 88 -10.14 -3.18 3.67
CA PHE A 88 -10.45 -3.60 2.31
C PHE A 88 -11.94 -3.49 2.00
N GLU A 89 -12.79 -4.01 2.87
CA GLU A 89 -14.24 -3.96 2.70
C GLU A 89 -14.72 -2.50 2.64
N THR A 90 -14.21 -1.66 3.55
CA THR A 90 -14.57 -0.23 3.58
C THR A 90 -14.09 0.48 2.32
N ALA A 91 -12.82 0.27 1.91
CA ALA A 91 -12.29 0.85 0.69
C ALA A 91 -13.08 0.39 -0.56
N SER A 92 -13.52 -0.87 -0.59
CA SER A 92 -14.28 -1.46 -1.70
C SER A 92 -15.71 -0.92 -1.82
N LYS A 93 -16.26 -0.31 -0.77
CA LYS A 93 -17.55 0.40 -0.85
C LYS A 93 -17.42 1.79 -1.47
N HIS A 94 -16.24 2.41 -1.37
CA HIS A 94 -16.01 3.82 -1.70
C HIS A 94 -14.95 4.04 -2.78
N TYR A 95 -14.52 3.00 -3.47
CA TYR A 95 -13.46 3.13 -4.46
C TYR A 95 -13.95 3.86 -5.71
N LEU A 96 -13.01 4.58 -6.33
CA LEU A 96 -13.14 5.12 -7.66
C LEU A 96 -12.42 4.21 -8.65
N LYS A 97 -13.11 3.88 -9.73
CA LYS A 97 -12.54 3.22 -10.90
C LYS A 97 -12.11 4.28 -11.90
N ILE A 98 -10.80 4.33 -12.17
CA ILE A 98 -10.22 5.21 -13.18
C ILE A 98 -9.92 4.37 -14.42
N ASN A 99 -10.58 4.68 -15.52
CA ASN A 99 -10.39 4.02 -16.81
C ASN A 99 -9.35 4.79 -17.62
N MET A 100 -8.07 4.47 -17.41
CA MET A 100 -6.97 5.11 -18.14
C MET A 100 -6.97 4.75 -19.62
N GLN A 101 -6.70 5.74 -20.47
CA GLN A 101 -6.39 5.59 -21.89
C GLN A 101 -4.88 5.78 -22.15
N PRO A 102 -4.34 5.29 -23.28
CA PRO A 102 -2.98 5.59 -23.68
C PRO A 102 -2.72 7.10 -23.70
N GLY A 103 -1.68 7.54 -22.99
CA GLY A 103 -1.32 8.96 -22.83
C GLY A 103 -1.87 9.63 -21.56
N ASP A 104 -2.81 9.00 -20.85
CA ASP A 104 -3.28 9.53 -19.56
C ASP A 104 -2.19 9.45 -18.49
N LEU A 105 -2.09 10.51 -17.69
CA LEU A 105 -1.22 10.58 -16.52
C LEU A 105 -2.05 10.54 -15.25
N GLN A 106 -1.66 9.68 -14.31
CA GLN A 106 -2.29 9.58 -13.00
C GLN A 106 -1.29 9.94 -11.90
N PHE A 107 -1.63 10.99 -11.14
CA PHE A 107 -0.88 11.41 -9.97
C PHE A 107 -1.65 10.98 -8.72
N VAL A 108 -0.99 10.22 -7.85
CA VAL A 108 -1.58 9.71 -6.60
C VAL A 108 -0.71 10.11 -5.43
N ASN A 109 -1.29 10.72 -4.41
CA ASN A 109 -0.61 10.89 -3.14
C ASN A 109 -0.65 9.58 -2.37
N ASN A 110 0.50 8.90 -2.28
CA ASN A 110 0.64 7.58 -1.67
C ASN A 110 0.23 7.51 -0.19
N PHE A 111 0.22 8.64 0.53
CA PHE A 111 -0.16 8.69 1.93
C PHE A 111 -1.67 8.94 2.14
N ALA A 112 -2.34 9.51 1.13
CA ALA A 112 -3.75 9.89 1.21
C ALA A 112 -4.69 8.91 0.50
N ILE A 113 -4.16 8.09 -0.42
CA ILE A 113 -4.96 7.25 -1.32
C ILE A 113 -4.46 5.81 -1.28
N LEU A 114 -5.35 4.91 -0.85
CA LEU A 114 -5.21 3.47 -1.05
C LEU A 114 -5.48 3.16 -2.52
N HIS A 115 -4.60 2.41 -3.16
CA HIS A 115 -4.70 2.11 -4.59
C HIS A 115 -4.42 0.63 -4.87
N ALA A 116 -5.32 -0.03 -5.59
CA ALA A 116 -5.23 -1.45 -5.98
C ALA A 116 -5.49 -1.61 -7.46
N ARG A 117 -4.93 -2.69 -8.04
CA ARG A 117 -5.28 -3.13 -9.38
C ARG A 117 -6.28 -4.28 -9.34
N GLU A 118 -7.19 -4.27 -10.30
CA GLU A 118 -7.99 -5.45 -10.64
C GLU A 118 -7.11 -6.45 -11.38
N GLU A 119 -7.53 -7.72 -11.35
CA GLU A 119 -6.97 -8.75 -12.22
C GLU A 119 -7.23 -8.38 -13.69
N PHE A 120 -6.22 -8.57 -14.54
CA PHE A 120 -6.33 -8.38 -15.98
C PHE A 120 -5.62 -9.52 -16.68
N GLN A 121 -6.07 -9.86 -17.88
CA GLN A 121 -5.45 -10.84 -18.75
C GLN A 121 -4.87 -10.10 -19.96
N ASP A 122 -3.55 -10.19 -20.16
CA ASP A 122 -2.93 -9.73 -21.40
C ASP A 122 -3.42 -10.60 -22.56
N ASP A 123 -3.68 -9.99 -23.71
CA ASP A 123 -3.89 -10.72 -24.97
C ASP A 123 -2.61 -10.71 -25.82
N ALA A 124 -2.58 -11.49 -26.90
CA ALA A 124 -1.39 -11.66 -27.73
C ALA A 124 -0.92 -10.38 -28.44
N VAL A 125 -1.78 -9.35 -28.54
CA VAL A 125 -1.56 -8.14 -29.35
C VAL A 125 -1.57 -6.87 -28.48
N ASN A 126 -2.32 -6.86 -27.38
CA ASN A 126 -2.48 -5.76 -26.44
C ASN A 126 -1.88 -6.14 -25.09
N LYS A 127 -0.67 -5.67 -24.86
CA LYS A 127 -0.03 -5.70 -23.54
C LYS A 127 -0.20 -4.34 -22.87
N ARG A 128 -0.59 -4.33 -21.59
CA ARG A 128 -0.65 -3.08 -20.83
C ARG A 128 0.77 -2.61 -20.49
N HIS A 129 1.20 -1.52 -21.10
CA HIS A 129 2.44 -0.83 -20.72
C HIS A 129 2.11 0.37 -19.83
N LEU A 130 2.56 0.33 -18.57
CA LEU A 130 2.41 1.42 -17.61
C LEU A 130 3.78 1.74 -17.01
N VAL A 131 4.25 2.96 -17.23
CA VAL A 131 5.43 3.49 -16.54
C VAL A 131 4.99 4.09 -15.21
N ARG A 132 5.68 3.74 -14.13
CA ARG A 132 5.41 4.27 -12.79
C ARG A 132 6.65 4.97 -12.27
N MET A 133 6.45 6.19 -11.76
CA MET A 133 7.50 6.99 -11.16
C MET A 133 7.12 7.36 -9.72
N TRP A 134 8.11 7.38 -8.84
CA TRP A 134 7.97 7.91 -7.49
C TRP A 134 8.46 9.35 -7.49
N LEU A 135 7.63 10.25 -7.00
CA LEU A 135 7.93 11.68 -7.00
C LEU A 135 8.00 12.19 -5.57
N SER A 136 8.97 13.07 -5.32
CA SER A 136 9.09 13.86 -4.11
C SER A 136 9.13 15.35 -4.48
N SER A 137 8.67 16.21 -3.57
CA SER A 137 8.74 17.66 -3.72
C SER A 137 9.08 18.34 -2.40
N ASP A 138 9.57 19.57 -2.48
CA ASP A 138 9.83 20.42 -1.29
C ASP A 138 8.55 20.79 -0.53
N ARG A 139 7.38 20.62 -1.16
CA ARG A 139 6.06 20.83 -0.56
C ARG A 139 5.40 19.52 -0.12
N LYS A 140 6.19 18.45 0.10
CA LYS A 140 5.71 17.17 0.63
C LYS A 140 5.00 17.36 1.98
N TRP A 141 4.08 16.44 2.28
CA TRP A 141 3.51 16.37 3.62
C TRP A 141 4.62 16.12 4.63
N LYS A 142 4.50 16.72 5.82
CA LYS A 142 5.29 16.28 6.97
C LYS A 142 4.85 14.88 7.33
N LEU A 143 5.81 13.98 7.51
CA LEU A 143 5.53 12.58 7.83
C LEU A 143 5.92 12.27 9.28
N PRO A 144 5.22 11.32 9.94
CA PRO A 144 5.72 10.68 11.14
C PRO A 144 7.14 10.13 10.93
N TYR A 145 7.93 10.08 12.00
CA TYR A 145 9.32 9.60 11.97
C TYR A 145 9.49 8.26 11.23
N ASP A 146 8.65 7.27 11.54
CA ASP A 146 8.72 5.93 10.93
C ASP A 146 8.56 5.97 9.41
N LEU A 147 7.67 6.84 8.90
CA LEU A 147 7.42 6.98 7.46
C LEU A 147 8.48 7.87 6.78
N GLU A 148 8.95 8.92 7.45
CA GLU A 148 10.02 9.76 6.91
C GLU A 148 11.32 8.96 6.78
N LYS A 149 11.64 8.10 7.75
CA LYS A 149 12.81 7.22 7.72
C LYS A 149 12.80 6.29 6.51
N VAL A 150 11.68 5.62 6.22
CA VAL A 150 11.56 4.75 5.04
C VAL A 150 11.62 5.58 3.76
N ARG A 151 10.98 6.76 3.75
CA ARG A 151 11.01 7.66 2.60
C ARG A 151 12.44 8.15 2.29
N SER A 152 13.22 8.53 3.29
CA SER A 152 14.59 9.03 3.08
C SER A 152 15.50 7.96 2.50
N MET A 153 15.31 6.69 2.84
CA MET A 153 16.03 5.57 2.22
C MET A 153 15.76 5.43 0.72
N ILE A 154 14.64 5.95 0.21
CA ILE A 154 14.26 5.86 -1.21
C ILE A 154 14.71 7.11 -1.99
N PHE A 155 14.63 8.29 -1.38
CA PHE A 155 14.81 9.56 -2.09
C PHE A 155 16.11 10.29 -1.77
N ASP A 156 16.75 9.95 -0.65
CA ASP A 156 17.94 10.63 -0.16
C ASP A 156 19.16 9.69 -0.21
N ASP A 157 19.02 8.53 -0.87
CA ASP A 157 20.10 7.60 -1.16
C ASP A 157 20.72 7.93 -2.53
N ASP A 158 21.88 8.57 -2.49
CA ASP A 158 22.65 8.99 -3.67
C ASP A 158 23.29 7.82 -4.44
N GLU A 159 23.22 6.59 -3.91
CA GLU A 159 23.76 5.38 -4.54
C GLU A 159 22.73 4.61 -5.40
N LEU A 160 21.45 5.02 -5.38
CA LEU A 160 20.42 4.40 -6.18
C LEU A 160 20.61 4.72 -7.67
N GLU A 161 21.08 3.74 -8.44
CA GLU A 161 21.16 3.84 -9.90
C GLU A 161 19.77 3.99 -10.52
N GLU A 162 19.63 4.96 -11.42
CA GLU A 162 18.42 5.17 -12.19
C GLU A 162 18.17 3.97 -13.11
N SER A 163 17.16 3.16 -12.78
CA SER A 163 16.79 1.98 -13.56
C SER A 163 15.43 2.18 -14.23
N TRP A 164 15.44 2.13 -15.57
CA TRP A 164 14.23 2.19 -16.38
C TRP A 164 13.89 0.79 -16.88
N GLU A 165 12.94 0.14 -16.21
CA GLU A 165 12.36 -1.12 -16.68
C GLU A 165 11.33 -0.83 -17.80
N ILE A 166 11.83 -0.69 -19.03
CA ILE A 166 11.00 -0.42 -20.21
C ILE A 166 10.21 -1.66 -20.63
N ASP A 167 10.79 -2.84 -20.40
CA ASP A 167 10.17 -4.13 -20.70
C ASP A 167 9.42 -4.71 -19.48
N PRO A 168 8.29 -5.42 -19.69
CA PRO A 168 7.61 -6.12 -18.61
C PRO A 168 8.55 -7.16 -17.96
N MET A 169 8.78 -7.08 -16.64
CA MET A 169 9.61 -8.04 -15.92
C MET A 169 9.21 -9.49 -16.25
N PRO A 170 10.10 -10.32 -16.82
CA PRO A 170 9.80 -11.71 -17.09
C PRO A 170 9.52 -12.46 -15.77
N GLY A 171 8.36 -13.11 -15.65
CA GLY A 171 8.10 -14.09 -14.59
C GLY A 171 7.48 -13.57 -13.29
N LYS A 172 7.14 -12.28 -13.15
CA LYS A 172 6.26 -11.85 -12.04
C LYS A 172 4.82 -12.25 -12.35
N LYS A 173 4.32 -13.29 -11.66
CA LYS A 173 2.88 -13.65 -11.67
C LYS A 173 2.03 -12.39 -11.43
N PRO A 174 0.88 -12.25 -12.12
CA PRO A 174 -0.07 -11.19 -11.77
C PRO A 174 -0.36 -11.32 -10.27
N PRO A 175 -0.32 -10.22 -9.50
CA PRO A 175 -0.68 -10.31 -8.12
C PRO A 175 -2.16 -10.64 -8.03
N LEU A 176 -2.51 -11.25 -6.92
CA LEU A 176 -3.88 -11.64 -6.60
C LEU A 176 -4.83 -10.44 -6.79
N PRO A 177 -6.10 -10.70 -7.15
CA PRO A 177 -7.10 -9.69 -7.56
C PRO A 177 -7.32 -8.52 -6.58
N TYR A 178 -6.76 -8.58 -5.37
CA TYR A 178 -6.90 -7.60 -4.30
C TYR A 178 -5.57 -6.99 -3.82
N CYS A 179 -4.51 -7.01 -4.65
CA CYS A 179 -3.25 -6.37 -4.26
C CYS A 179 -3.30 -4.85 -4.44
N LEU A 180 -3.28 -4.12 -3.31
CA LEU A 180 -2.81 -2.73 -3.28
C LEU A 180 -1.32 -2.74 -3.60
N SER A 181 -0.96 -2.43 -4.84
CA SER A 181 0.43 -2.57 -5.32
C SER A 181 1.26 -1.35 -4.95
N HIS A 182 2.14 -1.50 -3.95
CA HIS A 182 3.32 -0.65 -3.82
C HIS A 182 4.41 -1.19 -4.76
#